data_AF-A0A7H4LJK0-F1
#
_entry.id   AF-A0A7H4LJK0-F1
#
_cell.length_a   1.000
_cell.length_b   1.000
_cell.length_c   1.000
_cell.angle_alpha   90.00
_cell.angle_beta   90.00
_cell.angle_gamma   90.00
#
_symmetry.space_group_name_H-M   'P 1'
#
loop_
_entity.id
_entity.type
_entity.pdbx_description
1 polymer ?
#
loop_
_entity_poly.entity_id
_entity_poly.type
_entity_poly.pdbx_seq_one_letter_code
_entity_poly.pdbx_strand_id
1 'polypeptide(L)'
;MERSRWMKNRKTADFISGMTEFMNLAESTKRRIGDADYILCPCTDCANTESHEVADVQMHLVSRGFMDGYTRWTRHGVEEAMDEDTQGSEMPNPDQCHMDVD
;
A
#
# COMPACT_ATOMS: atom_id res chain seq x y z
N MET A 1 5.09 18.56 0.99
CA MET A 1 5.52 17.91 -0.26
C MET A 1 4.57 16.77 -0.54
N GLU A 2 3.88 16.77 -1.69
CA GLU A 2 3.16 15.59 -2.16
C GLU A 2 4.17 14.45 -2.29
N ARG A 3 4.09 13.47 -1.39
CA ARG A 3 5.06 12.36 -1.25
C ARG A 3 5.25 11.55 -2.54
N SER A 4 4.31 11.67 -3.48
CA SER A 4 4.28 10.98 -4.77
C SER A 4 5.08 11.64 -5.90
N ARG A 5 5.54 12.88 -5.74
CA ARG A 5 6.21 13.60 -6.85
C ARG A 5 7.58 12.99 -7.22
N TRP A 6 8.36 12.56 -6.23
CA TRP A 6 9.69 12.02 -6.47
C TRP A 6 9.65 10.56 -6.96
N MET A 7 8.57 9.82 -6.70
CA MET A 7 8.42 8.42 -7.12
C MET A 7 8.35 8.25 -8.64
N LYS A 8 8.05 9.34 -9.39
CA LYS A 8 7.87 9.34 -10.85
C LYS A 8 9.17 9.33 -11.65
N ASN A 9 10.27 9.89 -11.12
CA ASN A 9 11.52 10.01 -11.87
C ASN A 9 12.70 9.43 -11.09
N ARG A 10 13.06 8.20 -11.43
CA ARG A 10 14.10 7.40 -10.75
C ARG A 10 15.53 7.91 -10.92
N LYS A 11 15.74 8.94 -11.77
CA LYS A 11 17.06 9.50 -12.07
C LYS A 11 17.33 10.83 -11.34
N THR A 12 16.43 11.28 -10.48
CA THR A 12 16.58 12.55 -9.76
C THR A 12 17.13 12.33 -8.36
N ALA A 13 17.79 13.35 -7.82
CA ALA A 13 18.19 13.38 -6.41
C ALA A 13 16.96 13.27 -5.48
N ASP A 14 15.82 13.84 -5.88
CA ASP A 14 14.56 13.72 -5.15
C ASP A 14 14.16 12.26 -4.97
N PHE A 15 14.40 11.40 -5.97
CA PHE A 15 14.09 9.97 -5.84
C PHE A 15 14.96 9.28 -4.80
N ILE A 16 16.25 9.61 -4.74
CA ILE A 16 17.18 9.05 -3.75
C ILE A 16 16.80 9.53 -2.34
N SER A 17 16.51 10.81 -2.19
CA SER A 17 16.07 11.40 -0.91
C SER A 17 14.77 10.76 -0.43
N GLY A 18 13.79 10.68 -1.33
CA GLY A 18 12.50 10.06 -1.04
C GLY A 18 12.62 8.57 -0.74
N MET A 19 13.47 7.82 -1.46
CA MET A 19 13.74 6.41 -1.16
C MET A 19 14.33 6.23 0.23
N THR A 20 15.21 7.14 0.65
CA THR A 20 15.82 7.10 2.00
C THR A 20 14.76 7.34 3.07
N GLU A 21 13.87 8.32 2.87
CA GLU A 21 12.71 8.53 3.74
C GLU A 21 11.76 7.33 3.77
N PHE A 22 11.56 6.66 2.62
CA PHE A 22 10.76 5.45 2.53
C PHE A 22 11.29 4.36 3.45
N MET A 23 12.59 4.05 3.32
CA MET A 23 13.22 3.00 4.10
C MET A 23 13.21 3.31 5.59
N ASN A 24 13.46 4.57 5.97
CA ASN A 24 13.37 5.01 7.36
C ASN A 24 11.97 4.85 7.96
N LEU A 25 10.91 4.97 7.16
CA LEU A 25 9.53 4.73 7.62
C LEU A 25 9.18 3.24 7.64
N ALA A 26 9.68 2.49 6.66
CA ALA A 26 9.53 1.05 6.56
C ALA A 26 10.21 0.30 7.72
N GLU A 27 11.21 0.90 8.36
CA GLU A 27 11.80 0.41 9.62
C GLU A 27 10.75 0.11 10.70
N SER A 28 9.65 0.86 10.74
CA SER A 28 8.58 0.65 11.72
C SER A 28 7.59 -0.46 11.35
N THR A 29 7.58 -0.90 10.10
CA THR A 29 6.65 -1.91 9.58
C THR A 29 7.33 -3.23 9.22
N LYS A 30 8.66 -3.29 9.33
CA LYS A 30 9.44 -4.47 9.00
C LYS A 30 9.18 -5.63 9.95
N ARG A 31 9.22 -6.84 9.39
CA ARG A 31 9.17 -8.11 10.12
C ARG A 31 10.54 -8.76 10.06
N ARG A 32 11.11 -9.08 11.22
CA ARG A 32 12.34 -9.88 11.30
C ARG A 32 12.04 -11.35 11.10
N ILE A 33 12.71 -11.96 10.13
CA ILE A 33 12.66 -13.39 9.85
C ILE A 33 14.12 -13.89 9.83
N GLY A 34 14.53 -14.57 10.90
CA GLY A 34 15.94 -14.89 11.13
C GLY A 34 16.76 -13.61 11.33
N ASP A 35 17.84 -13.47 10.57
CA ASP A 35 18.76 -12.32 10.61
C ASP A 35 18.41 -11.22 9.59
N ALA A 36 17.30 -11.36 8.86
CA ALA A 36 16.90 -10.44 7.80
C ALA A 36 15.57 -9.71 8.11
N ASP A 37 15.47 -8.48 7.60
CA ASP A 37 14.32 -7.60 7.74
C ASP A 37 13.48 -7.63 6.46
N TYR A 38 12.19 -7.92 6.58
CA TYR A 38 11.24 -8.03 5.47
C TYR A 38 10.16 -6.95 5.54
N ILE A 39 9.84 -6.36 4.40
CA ILE A 39 8.75 -5.37 4.24
C ILE A 39 7.87 -5.73 3.04
N LEU A 40 6.61 -5.29 3.05
CA LEU A 40 5.75 -5.40 1.87
C LEU A 40 6.33 -4.53 0.74
N CYS A 41 6.30 -5.07 -0.48
CA CYS A 41 6.89 -4.42 -1.64
C CYS A 41 5.83 -3.63 -2.42
N PRO A 42 5.87 -2.29 -2.42
CA PRO A 42 4.90 -1.48 -3.17
C PRO A 42 5.32 -1.26 -4.63
N CYS A 43 6.15 -2.14 -5.19
CA CYS A 43 6.50 -2.05 -6.60
C CYS A 43 5.32 -2.43 -7.49
N THR A 44 5.36 -2.03 -8.75
CA THR A 44 4.29 -2.29 -9.72
C THR A 44 3.89 -3.76 -9.83
N ASP A 45 4.85 -4.68 -9.69
CA ASP A 45 4.59 -6.12 -9.83
C ASP A 45 4.07 -6.76 -8.54
N CYS A 46 4.56 -6.29 -7.38
CA CYS A 46 4.20 -6.86 -6.08
C CYS A 46 2.95 -6.22 -5.47
N ALA A 47 2.61 -4.98 -5.86
CA ALA A 47 1.41 -4.26 -5.45
C ALA A 47 1.09 -4.34 -3.94
N ASN A 48 2.12 -4.32 -3.09
CA ASN A 48 2.00 -4.41 -1.62
C ASN A 48 1.41 -5.75 -1.10
N THR A 49 1.40 -6.83 -1.89
CA THR A 49 0.94 -8.17 -1.46
C THR A 49 2.08 -9.08 -1.03
N GLU A 50 3.25 -8.95 -1.67
CA GLU A 50 4.43 -9.76 -1.39
C GLU A 50 5.39 -9.04 -0.44
N SER A 51 5.96 -9.76 0.52
CA SER A 51 7.04 -9.26 1.37
C SER A 51 8.39 -9.76 0.87
N HIS A 52 9.35 -8.86 0.75
CA HIS A 52 10.74 -9.20 0.42
C HIS A 52 11.69 -8.57 1.43
N GLU A 53 12.96 -9.00 1.39
CA GLU A 53 14.00 -8.35 2.16
C GLU A 53 14.09 -6.87 1.75
N VAL A 54 14.43 -5.99 2.69
CA VAL A 54 14.56 -4.54 2.44
C VAL A 54 15.45 -4.24 1.22
N ALA A 55 16.55 -4.99 1.06
CA ALA A 55 17.46 -4.85 -0.08
C ALA A 55 16.77 -5.17 -1.43
N ASP A 56 15.96 -6.23 -1.48
CA ASP A 56 15.21 -6.62 -2.67
C ASP A 56 14.11 -5.62 -2.99
N VAL A 57 13.42 -5.10 -1.97
CA VAL A 57 12.41 -4.06 -2.17
C VAL A 57 13.05 -2.80 -2.76
N GLN A 58 14.23 -2.39 -2.29
CA GLN A 58 14.95 -1.26 -2.89
C GLN A 58 15.26 -1.51 -4.37
N MET A 59 15.74 -2.71 -4.70
CA MET A 59 16.04 -3.11 -6.08
C MET A 59 14.79 -3.10 -6.96
N HIS A 60 13.66 -3.62 -6.46
CA HIS A 60 12.38 -3.62 -7.16
C HIS A 60 11.89 -2.21 -7.44
N LEU A 61 12.00 -1.29 -6.47
CA LEU A 61 11.56 0.08 -6.65
C LEU A 61 12.45 0.87 -7.63
N VAL A 62 13.76 0.58 -7.67
CA VAL A 62 14.68 1.18 -8.65
C VAL A 62 14.43 0.61 -10.06
N SER A 63 14.21 -0.70 -10.19
CA SER A 63 14.08 -1.39 -11.49
C SER A 63 12.68 -1.32 -12.10
N ARG A 64 11.64 -1.51 -11.29
CA ARG A 64 10.23 -1.60 -11.70
C ARG A 64 9.46 -0.32 -11.43
N GLY A 65 9.82 0.40 -10.36
CA GLY A 65 9.09 1.60 -9.91
C GLY A 65 8.01 1.26 -8.88
N PHE A 66 7.36 2.29 -8.35
CA PHE A 66 6.21 2.17 -7.45
C PHE A 66 4.93 1.90 -8.25
N MET A 67 3.99 1.18 -7.64
CA MET A 67 2.65 1.02 -8.20
C MET A 67 1.95 2.39 -8.35
N ASP A 68 1.14 2.53 -9.39
CA ASP A 68 0.37 3.75 -9.63
C ASP A 68 -0.60 4.03 -8.47
N GLY A 69 -0.72 5.31 -8.09
CA GLY A 69 -1.58 5.72 -6.98
C GLY A 69 -1.03 5.41 -5.59
N TYR A 70 0.19 4.85 -5.47
CA TYR A 70 0.85 4.67 -4.17
C TYR A 70 1.15 6.03 -3.53
N THR A 71 0.26 6.47 -2.65
CA THR A 71 0.29 7.79 -1.99
C THR A 71 0.35 7.69 -0.48
N ARG A 72 -0.06 6.54 0.06
CA ARG A 72 -0.14 6.30 1.50
C ARG A 72 1.06 5.50 1.99
N TRP A 73 1.83 6.18 2.81
CA TRP A 73 2.96 5.64 3.56
C TRP A 73 2.54 5.49 5.01
N THR A 74 1.38 4.90 5.24
CA THR A 74 0.84 4.74 6.58
C THR A 74 1.44 3.48 7.20
N ARG A 75 1.71 3.56 8.51
CA ARG A 75 2.15 2.42 9.30
C ARG A 75 1.05 1.37 9.27
N HIS A 76 1.22 0.37 8.41
CA HIS A 76 0.26 -0.69 8.12
C HIS A 76 -1.04 -0.22 7.48
N GLY A 77 -1.58 -1.08 6.59
CA GLY A 77 -2.83 -0.88 5.87
C GLY A 77 -4.04 -0.82 6.80
N VAL A 78 -4.27 0.34 7.39
CA VAL A 78 -5.61 0.74 7.78
C VAL A 78 -6.22 1.33 6.52
N GLU A 79 -7.19 0.62 5.96
CA GLU A 79 -8.13 1.15 4.97
C GLU A 79 -8.73 2.44 5.54
N GLU A 80 -8.25 3.59 5.12
CA GLU A 80 -9.12 4.75 5.13
C GLU A 80 -9.92 4.62 3.84
N ALA A 81 -11.09 3.98 3.97
CA ALA A 81 -12.16 4.04 3.00
C ALA A 81 -12.19 5.45 2.43
N MET A 82 -11.99 5.54 1.11
CA MET A 82 -12.25 6.79 0.42
C MET A 82 -13.73 7.08 0.66
N ASP A 83 -14.04 8.24 1.23
CA ASP A 83 -15.42 8.70 1.37
C ASP A 83 -16.10 8.60 0.01
N GLU A 84 -16.99 7.61 -0.11
CA GLU A 84 -17.82 7.40 -1.28
C GLU A 84 -18.94 8.45 -1.21
N ASP A 85 -18.67 9.64 -1.73
CA ASP A 85 -19.74 10.57 -2.14
C ASP A 85 -20.40 9.99 -3.40
N THR A 86 -21.15 8.91 -3.21
CA THR A 86 -22.09 8.41 -4.21
C THR A 86 -23.42 8.18 -3.52
N GLN A 87 -24.43 8.90 -4.03
CA GLN A 87 -25.81 8.92 -3.57
C GLN A 87 -26.38 7.52 -3.34
N GLY A 88 -27.26 7.46 -2.34
CA GLY A 88 -27.84 6.24 -1.81
C GLY A 88 -28.45 5.28 -2.84
N SER A 89 -28.33 4.01 -2.51
CA SER A 89 -29.32 2.99 -2.85
C SER A 89 -29.24 1.91 -1.78
N GLU A 90 -30.32 1.82 -0.99
CA GLU A 90 -30.55 0.79 0.01
C GLU A 90 -30.44 -0.60 -0.61
N MET A 91 -29.56 -1.45 -0.07
CA MET A 91 -29.57 -2.88 -0.35
C MET A 91 -30.56 -3.55 0.61
N PRO A 92 -31.51 -4.37 0.13
CA PRO A 92 -32.57 -4.91 0.96
C PRO A 92 -32.03 -6.01 1.89
N ASN A 93 -32.43 -5.93 3.15
CA ASN A 93 -32.18 -6.92 4.20
C ASN A 93 -32.71 -8.31 3.78
N PRO A 94 -31.91 -9.39 3.80
CA PRO A 94 -32.35 -10.72 3.38
C PRO A 94 -33.13 -11.50 4.46
N ASP A 95 -33.35 -10.96 5.66
CA ASP A 95 -34.06 -11.66 6.75
C ASP A 95 -35.56 -11.29 6.84
N GLN A 96 -36.31 -11.62 5.79
CA GLN A 96 -37.77 -11.75 5.91
C GLN A 96 -38.17 -13.20 5.61
N CYS A 97 -38.05 -14.05 6.63
CA CYS A 97 -38.73 -15.33 6.68
C CYS A 97 -40.23 -15.06 6.88
N HIS A 98 -40.95 -14.83 5.78
CA HIS A 98 -42.40 -14.88 5.76
C HIS A 98 -42.81 -16.35 5.93
N MET A 99 -43.32 -16.71 7.10
CA MET A 99 -44.03 -17.97 7.29
C MET A 99 -45.51 -17.71 7.06
N ASP A 100 -45.95 -17.99 5.83
CA ASP A 100 -47.36 -18.08 5.46
C ASP A 100 -48.07 -19.22 6.22
N VAL A 101 -49.19 -18.82 6.83
CA VAL A 101 -50.41 -19.53 7.24
C VAL A 101 -50.59 -21.01 6.83
N ASP A 102 -51.00 -21.82 7.83
CA ASP A 102 -52.34 -22.46 7.89
C ASP A 102 -52.91 -22.28 9.32
#